data_AF-A0A953M5X6-F1
#
_entry.id   AF-A0A953M5X6-F1
#
_cell.length_a   1.000
_cell.length_b   1.000
_cell.length_c   1.000
_cell.angle_alpha   90.00
_cell.angle_beta   90.00
_cell.angle_gamma   90.00
#
_symmetry.space_group_name_H-M   'P 1'
#
loop_
_entity.id
_entity.type
_entity.pdbx_description
1 polymer ?
#
loop_
_entity_poly.entity_id
_entity_poly.type
_entity_poly.pdbx_seq_one_letter_code
_entity_poly.pdbx_strand_id
1 'polypeptide(L)'
;MDRPPRPDLAALGVLQQAFLLAVPFENLDIHIGRHIDFDTASVYRKIVTERRGGFCYECNGMFHDLLAALGYRAGFASARMTI
;
A
#
# COMPACT_ATOMS: atom_id res chain seq x y z
N MET A 1 12.74 -2.63 10.71
CA MET A 1 12.05 -1.65 11.55
C MET A 1 11.17 -2.44 12.50
N ASP A 2 11.24 -2.17 13.80
CA ASP A 2 10.44 -2.90 14.78
C ASP A 2 8.98 -2.46 14.71
N ARG A 3 8.07 -3.36 15.13
CA ARG A 3 6.65 -3.05 15.23
C ARG A 3 6.46 -1.86 16.18
N PRO A 4 5.74 -0.80 15.79
CA PRO A 4 5.48 0.32 16.68
C PRO A 4 4.68 -0.16 17.90
N PRO A 5 4.98 0.34 19.12
CA PRO A 5 4.34 -0.12 20.34
C PRO A 5 2.87 0.32 20.43
N ARG A 6 2.48 1.38 19.72
CA ARG A 6 1.10 1.91 19.68
C ARG A 6 0.76 2.48 18.29
N PRO A 7 -0.50 2.37 17.85
CA PRO A 7 -0.95 2.94 16.59
C PRO A 7 -1.28 4.44 16.75
N ASP A 8 -0.24 5.28 16.85
CA ASP A 8 -0.38 6.74 16.97
C ASP A 8 0.07 7.49 15.70
N LEU A 9 -0.07 8.82 15.72
CA LEU A 9 0.26 9.70 14.58
C LEU A 9 1.76 9.70 14.26
N ALA A 10 2.63 9.64 15.27
CA ALA A 10 4.06 9.64 15.06
C ALA A 10 4.50 8.34 14.35
N ALA A 11 4.01 7.20 14.84
CA ALA A 11 4.23 5.90 14.19
C ALA A 11 3.66 5.86 12.77
N LEU A 12 2.46 6.44 12.54
CA LEU A 12 1.84 6.50 11.22
C LEU A 12 2.72 7.26 10.21
N GLY A 13 3.27 8.42 10.61
CA GLY A 13 4.15 9.21 9.76
C GLY A 13 5.41 8.44 9.35
N VAL A 14 6.04 7.72 10.30
CA VAL A 14 7.22 6.91 9.99
C VAL A 14 6.86 5.74 9.07
N LEU A 15 5.74 5.06 9.30
CA LEU A 15 5.27 3.97 8.44
C LEU A 15 4.98 4.44 7.02
N GLN A 16 4.30 5.59 6.88
CA GLN A 16 4.00 6.17 5.57
C GLN A 16 5.28 6.53 4.83
N GLN A 17 6.23 7.20 5.49
CA GLN A 17 7.52 7.53 4.88
C GLN A 17 8.29 6.27 4.47
N ALA A 18 8.34 5.26 5.33
CA ALA A 18 9.00 3.99 5.01
C ALA A 18 8.34 3.30 3.81
N PHE A 19 7.01 3.30 3.73
CA PHE A 19 6.27 2.72 2.61
C PHE A 19 6.59 3.45 1.30
N LEU A 20 6.57 4.79 1.30
CA LEU A 20 6.91 5.60 0.12
C LEU A 20 8.35 5.38 -0.37
N LEU A 21 9.28 5.13 0.53
CA LEU A 21 10.68 4.86 0.19
C LEU A 21 10.92 3.42 -0.29
N ALA A 22 10.06 2.48 0.10
CA ALA A 22 10.24 1.06 -0.19
C ALA A 22 9.39 0.55 -1.37
N VAL A 23 8.19 1.11 -1.57
CA VAL A 23 7.20 0.64 -2.56
C VAL A 23 7.04 1.68 -3.66
N PRO A 24 7.53 1.42 -4.88
CA PRO A 24 7.40 2.36 -5.98
C PRO A 24 5.94 2.50 -6.44
N PHE A 25 5.56 3.71 -6.86
CA PHE A 25 4.32 3.90 -7.60
C PHE A 25 4.56 3.60 -9.07
N GLU A 26 3.86 2.61 -9.64
CA GLU A 26 4.08 2.13 -11.00
C GLU A 26 2.81 1.56 -11.64
N ASN A 27 2.81 1.49 -12.96
CA ASN A 27 1.72 0.98 -13.79
C ASN A 27 2.21 0.02 -14.89
N LEU A 28 3.33 -0.66 -14.68
CA LEU A 28 4.00 -1.52 -15.67
C LEU A 28 3.11 -2.67 -16.14
N ASP A 29 2.33 -3.25 -15.23
CA ASP A 29 1.41 -4.35 -15.55
C ASP A 29 0.35 -3.93 -16.57
N ILE A 30 -0.10 -2.66 -16.52
CA ILE A 30 -1.01 -2.08 -17.53
C ILE A 30 -0.32 -2.04 -18.90
N HIS A 31 0.92 -1.56 -18.95
CA HIS A 31 1.66 -1.40 -20.19
C HIS A 31 1.98 -2.72 -20.90
N ILE A 32 2.11 -3.81 -20.15
CA ILE A 32 2.36 -5.16 -20.69
C ILE A 32 1.08 -6.00 -20.85
N GLY A 33 -0.10 -5.42 -20.59
CA GLY A 33 -1.39 -6.12 -20.70
C GLY A 33 -1.56 -7.27 -19.69
N ARG A 34 -0.87 -7.22 -18.55
CA ARG A 34 -1.00 -8.21 -17.48
C ARG A 34 -2.27 -7.92 -16.67
N HIS A 35 -2.97 -8.99 -16.30
CA HIS A 35 -4.12 -8.92 -15.39
C HIS A 35 -3.71 -8.31 -14.03
N ILE A 36 -4.57 -7.46 -13.46
CA ILE A 36 -4.34 -6.83 -12.16
C ILE A 36 -5.40 -7.32 -11.19
N ASP A 37 -4.94 -7.95 -10.11
CA ASP A 37 -5.77 -8.44 -9.02
C ASP A 37 -5.64 -7.50 -7.80
N PHE A 38 -6.76 -7.24 -7.12
CA PHE A 38 -6.81 -6.31 -5.98
C PHE A 38 -7.03 -7.00 -4.63
N ASP A 39 -7.08 -8.33 -4.59
CA ASP A 39 -7.17 -9.05 -3.33
C ASP A 39 -5.85 -8.99 -2.55
N THR A 40 -5.94 -9.04 -1.22
CA THR A 40 -4.78 -8.92 -0.31
C THR A 40 -3.67 -9.90 -0.65
N ALA A 41 -3.97 -11.15 -1.01
CA ALA A 41 -2.93 -12.15 -1.25
C ALA A 41 -2.15 -11.87 -2.55
N SER A 42 -2.85 -11.50 -3.62
CA SER A 42 -2.23 -11.14 -4.89
C SER A 42 -1.37 -9.88 -4.78
N VAL A 43 -1.90 -8.83 -4.14
CA VAL A 43 -1.16 -7.58 -3.93
C VAL A 43 0.05 -7.80 -3.02
N TYR A 44 -0.08 -8.58 -1.94
CA TYR A 44 1.04 -8.94 -1.07
C TYR A 44 2.13 -9.69 -1.82
N ARG A 45 1.77 -10.68 -2.65
CA ARG A 45 2.74 -11.40 -3.49
C ARG A 45 3.49 -10.43 -4.38
N LYS A 46 2.78 -9.58 -5.12
CA LYS A 46 3.38 -8.61 -6.04
C LYS A 46 4.31 -7.63 -5.32
N ILE A 47 3.82 -6.92 -4.29
CA ILE A 47 4.58 -5.84 -3.67
C ILE A 47 5.66 -6.38 -2.72
N VAL A 48 5.33 -7.34 -1.85
CA VAL A 48 6.26 -7.82 -0.82
C VAL A 48 7.17 -8.92 -1.36
N THR A 49 6.60 -9.94 -2.01
CA THR A 49 7.37 -11.12 -2.42
C THR A 49 8.17 -10.83 -3.69
N GLU A 50 7.55 -10.22 -4.70
CA GLU A 50 8.19 -9.90 -5.98
C GLU A 50 8.89 -8.53 -5.97
N ARG A 51 8.79 -7.77 -4.87
CA ARG A 51 9.42 -6.45 -4.69
C ARG A 51 9.04 -5.44 -5.78
N ARG A 52 7.80 -5.51 -6.24
CA ARG A 52 7.21 -4.61 -7.23
C ARG A 52 6.44 -3.46 -6.57
N GLY A 53 5.98 -2.53 -7.40
CA GLY A 53 5.11 -1.44 -6.97
C GLY A 53 3.66 -1.67 -7.39
N GLY A 54 2.89 -0.59 -7.38
CA GLY A 54 1.55 -0.56 -7.96
C GLY A 54 1.02 0.86 -8.06
N PHE A 55 -0.23 1.00 -8.51
CA PHE A 55 -0.92 2.28 -8.52
C PHE A 55 -1.83 2.42 -7.29
N CYS A 56 -2.70 3.43 -7.29
CA CYS A 56 -3.44 3.85 -6.08
C CYS A 56 -4.25 2.73 -5.41
N TYR A 57 -4.87 1.83 -6.17
CA TYR A 57 -5.67 0.74 -5.59
C TYR A 57 -4.81 -0.30 -4.86
N GLU A 58 -3.68 -0.70 -5.47
CA GLU A 58 -2.77 -1.71 -4.90
C GLU A 58 -2.01 -1.15 -3.69
N CYS A 59 -1.42 0.04 -3.85
CA CYS A 59 -0.62 0.67 -2.80
C CYS A 59 -1.47 1.06 -1.59
N ASN A 60 -2.64 1.68 -1.79
CA ASN A 60 -3.50 2.06 -0.67
C ASN A 60 -4.19 0.85 -0.04
N GLY A 61 -4.53 -0.18 -0.82
CA GLY A 61 -5.06 -1.44 -0.30
C GLY A 61 -4.07 -2.13 0.62
N MET A 62 -2.82 -2.31 0.16
CA MET A 62 -1.78 -2.91 0.98
C MET A 62 -1.44 -2.07 2.22
N PHE A 63 -1.38 -0.74 2.08
CA PHE A 63 -1.13 0.12 3.23
C PHE A 63 -2.29 0.07 4.24
N HIS A 64 -3.54 -0.02 3.77
CA HIS A 64 -4.71 -0.24 4.62
C HIS A 64 -4.61 -1.56 5.40
N ASP A 65 -4.25 -2.67 4.73
CA ASP A 65 -4.06 -3.97 5.37
C ASP A 65 -2.95 -3.93 6.45
N LEU A 66 -1.84 -3.23 6.17
CA LEU A 66 -0.78 -2.99 7.15
C LEU A 66 -1.29 -2.20 8.37
N LEU A 67 -2.03 -1.11 8.14
CA LEU A 67 -2.60 -0.30 9.21
C LEU A 67 -3.58 -1.10 10.07
N ALA A 68 -4.45 -1.91 9.44
CA ALA A 68 -5.38 -2.78 10.14
C ALA A 68 -4.66 -3.81 11.02
N ALA A 69 -3.61 -4.47 10.51
CA ALA A 69 -2.79 -5.42 11.26
C ALA A 69 -2.01 -4.79 12.43
N LEU A 70 -1.78 -3.48 12.37
CA LEU A 70 -1.16 -2.69 13.44
C LEU A 70 -2.18 -2.13 14.45
N GLY A 71 -3.48 -2.28 14.19
CA GLY A 71 -4.57 -1.84 15.09
C GLY A 71 -5.06 -0.41 14.84
N TYR A 72 -4.70 0.21 13.71
CA TYR A 72 -5.29 1.48 13.29
C TYR A 72 -6.74 1.27 12.81
N ARG A 73 -7.58 2.30 12.98
CA ARG A 73 -8.91 2.37 12.36
C ARG A 73 -8.82 3.26 11.13
N ALA A 74 -8.72 2.63 9.95
CA ALA A 74 -8.67 3.32 8.66
C ALA A 74 -9.83 2.87 7.76
N GLY A 75 -10.32 3.79 6.92
CA GLY A 75 -11.38 3.52 5.95
C GLY A 75 -10.93 3.92 4.54
N PHE A 76 -11.57 3.34 3.54
CA PHE A 76 -11.34 3.71 2.15
C PHE A 76 -12.08 5.00 1.78
N ALA A 77 -11.45 5.79 0.92
CA ALA A 77 -12.03 6.97 0.31
C ALA A 77 -11.64 7.02 -1.16
N SER A 78 -12.52 7.59 -1.99
CA SER A 78 -12.27 7.86 -3.40
C SER A 78 -12.27 9.36 -3.67
N ALA A 79 -11.42 9.80 -4.60
CA ALA A 79 -11.38 11.19 -5.04
C ALA A 79 -11.41 11.25 -6.57
N ARG A 80 -11.94 12.36 -7.10
CA ARG A 80 -11.86 12.69 -8.52
C ARG A 80 -10.58 13.48 -8.76
N MET A 81 -9.74 13.03 -9.69
CA MET A 81 -8.61 13.82 -10.15
C MET A 81 -9.12 15.01 -10.97
N THR A 82 -8.83 16.23 -10.51
CA THR A 82 -9.11 17.47 -11.24
C THR A 82 -7.83 17.94 -11.91
N ILE A 83 -7.96 18.40 -13.15
CA ILE A 83 -6.89 19.07 -13.90
C ILE A 83 -7.00 20.59 -13.75
#